data_AF-A0A662WIE8-F1
#
_entry.id   AF-A0A662WIE8-F1
#
_cell.length_a   1.000
_cell.length_b   1.000
_cell.length_c   1.000
_cell.angle_alpha   90.00
_cell.angle_beta   90.00
_cell.angle_gamma   90.00
#
_symmetry.space_group_name_H-M   'P 1'
#
loop_
_entity.id
_entity.type
_entity.pdbx_description
1 polymer ?
#
loop_
_entity_poly.entity_id
_entity_poly.type
_entity_poly.pdbx_seq_one_letter_code
_entity_poly.pdbx_strand_id
1 'polypeptide(L)'
;LEALRGCHVFEIDRNAELFAHKKTILGGLNAPLIAGRRDCIVVDIKEGKWEEKLFASGFDASSPTFWALEGVLMYSSQAGNAAFLKTIDLLSTAGSEIWGDLGGSALVREDELNTMKHVNALSQAERGKQLFQYAEDDVLHGVLSQLAWQLELQAALLEGGTHFGRVFDPIRSGTGVPVQFSFVHGTKPATAS
;
A
#
# COMPACT_ATOMS: atom_id res chain seq x y z
N LEU A 1 -1.64 -18.18 0.89
CA LEU A 1 -2.48 -17.37 -0.03
C LEU A 1 -3.80 -18.04 -0.40
N GLU A 2 -4.13 -19.21 0.17
CA GLU A 2 -5.47 -19.83 0.01
C GLU A 2 -6.63 -18.89 0.37
N ALA A 3 -6.39 -17.89 1.22
CA ALA A 3 -7.34 -16.83 1.54
C ALA A 3 -7.86 -16.05 0.33
N LEU A 4 -7.16 -16.06 -0.83
CA LEU A 4 -7.62 -15.41 -2.06
C LEU A 4 -8.54 -16.29 -2.91
N ARG A 5 -8.71 -17.57 -2.58
CA ARG A 5 -9.49 -18.51 -3.37
C ARG A 5 -10.95 -18.05 -3.43
N GLY A 6 -11.49 -17.91 -4.64
CA GLY A 6 -12.86 -17.41 -4.86
C GLY A 6 -13.01 -15.89 -4.75
N CYS A 7 -11.97 -15.17 -4.33
CA CYS A 7 -11.99 -13.70 -4.32
C CYS A 7 -11.90 -13.13 -5.74
N HIS A 8 -12.47 -11.94 -5.91
CA HIS A 8 -12.21 -11.05 -7.04
C HIS A 8 -11.14 -10.05 -6.62
N VAL A 9 -9.94 -10.17 -7.19
CA VAL A 9 -8.79 -9.29 -6.88
C VAL A 9 -8.72 -8.17 -7.89
N PHE A 10 -8.69 -6.93 -7.41
CA PHE A 10 -8.43 -5.74 -8.21
C PHE A 10 -7.00 -5.27 -7.96
N GLU A 11 -6.18 -5.18 -9.00
CA GLU A 11 -4.85 -4.56 -8.92
C GLU A 11 -4.93 -3.17 -9.55
N ILE A 12 -4.59 -2.12 -8.80
CA ILE A 12 -4.66 -0.72 -9.27
C ILE A 12 -3.23 -0.16 -9.36
N ASP A 13 -2.84 0.30 -10.53
CA ASP A 13 -1.54 0.94 -10.76
C ASP A 13 -1.66 1.97 -11.90
N ARG A 14 -0.79 2.98 -11.90
CA ARG A 14 -0.74 3.99 -12.96
C ARG A 14 -0.13 3.45 -14.26
N ASN A 15 0.72 2.43 -14.18
CA ASN A 15 1.55 2.00 -15.31
C ASN A 15 1.02 0.70 -15.95
N ALA A 16 0.41 0.85 -17.14
CA ALA A 16 -0.05 -0.28 -17.95
C ALA A 16 1.07 -1.27 -18.34
N GLU A 17 2.29 -0.77 -18.55
CA GLU A 17 3.43 -1.61 -18.94
C GLU A 17 3.85 -2.56 -17.82
N LEU A 18 3.70 -2.16 -16.54
CA LEU A 18 3.94 -3.04 -15.40
C LEU A 18 2.99 -4.24 -15.41
N PHE A 19 1.71 -4.02 -15.69
CA PHE A 19 0.74 -5.12 -15.81
C PHE A 19 1.05 -6.03 -17.00
N ALA A 20 1.39 -5.46 -18.16
CA ALA A 20 1.75 -6.24 -19.34
C ALA A 20 3.01 -7.10 -19.09
N HIS A 21 4.01 -6.53 -18.43
CA HIS A 21 5.23 -7.22 -18.05
C HIS A 21 4.95 -8.37 -17.06
N LYS A 22 4.24 -8.08 -15.96
CA LYS A 22 3.83 -9.10 -14.96
C LYS A 22 3.04 -10.23 -15.60
N LYS A 23 2.09 -9.92 -16.49
CA LYS A 23 1.30 -10.92 -17.23
C LYS A 23 2.19 -11.81 -18.11
N THR A 24 3.17 -11.22 -18.79
CA THR A 24 4.10 -11.96 -19.66
C THR A 24 4.96 -12.94 -18.86
N ILE A 25 5.57 -12.47 -17.75
CA ILE A 25 6.42 -13.31 -16.90
C ILE A 25 5.62 -14.44 -16.26
N LEU A 26 4.47 -14.14 -15.65
CA LEU A 26 3.63 -15.17 -15.02
C LEU A 26 3.10 -16.19 -16.03
N GLY A 27 2.75 -15.72 -17.24
CA GLY A 27 2.36 -16.59 -18.35
C GLY A 27 3.49 -17.52 -18.79
N GLY A 28 4.71 -17.00 -18.95
CA GLY A 28 5.89 -17.82 -19.28
C GLY A 28 6.25 -18.86 -18.21
N LEU A 29 5.94 -18.58 -16.94
CA LEU A 29 6.12 -19.51 -15.83
C LEU A 29 4.94 -20.48 -15.63
N ASN A 30 3.85 -20.35 -16.40
CA ASN A 30 2.59 -21.07 -16.18
C ASN A 30 2.07 -20.95 -14.73
N ALA A 31 2.25 -19.78 -14.11
CA ALA A 31 1.84 -19.56 -12.73
C ALA A 31 0.29 -19.51 -12.65
N PRO A 32 -0.36 -20.40 -11.87
CA PRO A 32 -1.81 -20.43 -11.78
C PRO A 32 -2.34 -19.22 -11.00
N LEU A 33 -3.51 -18.72 -11.41
CA LEU A 33 -4.23 -17.71 -10.63
C LEU A 33 -4.96 -18.40 -9.46
N ILE A 34 -4.62 -18.04 -8.23
CA ILE A 34 -5.29 -18.56 -7.02
C ILE A 34 -6.66 -17.91 -6.83
N ALA A 35 -6.76 -16.62 -7.15
CA ALA A 35 -8.01 -15.86 -7.08
C ALA A 35 -9.05 -16.40 -8.07
N GLY A 36 -10.34 -16.26 -7.74
CA GLY A 36 -11.42 -16.63 -8.66
C GLY A 36 -11.43 -15.72 -9.89
N ARG A 37 -11.06 -14.44 -9.70
CA ARG A 37 -10.93 -13.46 -10.77
C ARG A 37 -9.87 -12.42 -10.42
N ARG A 38 -9.22 -11.86 -11.45
CA ARG A 38 -8.31 -10.74 -11.32
C ARG A 38 -8.54 -9.71 -12.43
N ASP A 39 -8.71 -8.45 -12.07
CA ASP A 39 -8.76 -7.31 -13.01
C ASP A 39 -7.64 -6.31 -12.67
N CYS A 40 -6.99 -5.78 -13.72
CA CYS A 40 -5.92 -4.79 -13.60
C CYS A 40 -6.46 -3.44 -14.08
N ILE A 41 -6.43 -2.44 -13.21
CA ILE A 41 -7.02 -1.13 -13.44
C ILE A 41 -5.89 -0.11 -13.60
N VAL A 42 -5.77 0.44 -14.80
CA VAL A 42 -4.75 1.45 -15.12
C VAL A 42 -5.29 2.84 -14.79
N VAL A 43 -4.85 3.39 -13.66
CA VAL A 43 -5.18 4.73 -13.17
C VAL A 43 -4.18 5.19 -12.12
N ASP A 44 -3.83 6.47 -12.13
CA ASP A 44 -3.11 7.07 -11.01
C ASP A 44 -4.09 7.43 -9.89
N ILE A 45 -3.93 6.80 -8.72
CA ILE A 45 -4.75 7.07 -7.54
C ILE A 45 -4.65 8.53 -7.06
N LYS A 46 -3.62 9.26 -7.49
CA LYS A 46 -3.41 10.69 -7.18
C LYS A 46 -4.27 11.64 -8.01
N GLU A 47 -4.70 11.22 -9.20
CA GLU A 47 -5.42 12.09 -10.15
C GLU A 47 -6.93 12.20 -9.82
N GLY A 48 -7.39 11.49 -8.78
CA GLY A 48 -8.79 11.39 -8.39
C GLY A 48 -9.62 10.53 -9.35
N LYS A 49 -10.87 10.22 -8.98
CA LYS A 49 -11.84 9.47 -9.81
C LYS A 49 -11.42 8.05 -10.21
N TRP A 50 -10.43 7.48 -9.55
CA TRP A 50 -10.02 6.09 -9.79
C TRP A 50 -11.13 5.10 -9.43
N GLU A 51 -12.04 5.49 -8.53
CA GLU A 51 -13.24 4.76 -8.17
C GLU A 51 -14.17 4.51 -9.36
N GLU A 52 -14.26 5.44 -10.33
CA GLU A 52 -15.11 5.28 -11.51
C GLU A 52 -14.63 4.09 -12.37
N LYS A 53 -13.31 3.94 -12.52
CA LYS A 53 -12.70 2.80 -13.23
C LYS A 53 -12.79 1.50 -12.44
N LEU A 54 -12.73 1.58 -11.11
CA LEU A 54 -12.93 0.44 -10.24
C LEU A 54 -14.37 -0.10 -10.36
N PHE A 55 -15.38 0.77 -10.28
CA PHE A 55 -16.77 0.39 -10.53
C PHE A 55 -16.99 -0.17 -11.93
N ALA A 56 -16.41 0.45 -12.97
CA ALA A 56 -16.51 -0.05 -14.34
C ALA A 56 -15.90 -1.45 -14.52
N SER A 57 -15.01 -1.87 -13.62
CA SER A 57 -14.39 -3.21 -13.60
C SER A 57 -15.24 -4.26 -12.86
N GLY A 58 -16.39 -3.85 -12.31
CA GLY A 58 -17.33 -4.72 -11.60
C GLY A 58 -17.12 -4.77 -10.09
N PHE A 59 -16.42 -3.79 -9.50
CA PHE A 59 -16.35 -3.65 -8.04
C PHE A 59 -17.72 -3.37 -7.44
N ASP A 60 -18.03 -4.05 -6.33
CA ASP A 60 -19.28 -3.92 -5.59
C ASP A 60 -18.98 -3.37 -4.18
N ALA A 61 -19.26 -2.08 -3.97
CA ALA A 61 -19.07 -1.42 -2.67
C ALA A 61 -20.02 -1.92 -1.57
N SER A 62 -21.03 -2.73 -1.91
CA SER A 62 -21.91 -3.36 -0.91
C SER A 62 -21.32 -4.64 -0.31
N SER A 63 -20.26 -5.18 -0.90
CA SER A 63 -19.53 -6.35 -0.42
C SER A 63 -18.33 -5.95 0.44
N PRO A 64 -18.07 -6.63 1.59
CA PRO A 64 -16.88 -6.38 2.40
C PRO A 64 -15.60 -6.50 1.58
N THR A 65 -14.74 -5.49 1.66
CA THR A 65 -13.51 -5.41 0.87
C THR A 65 -12.29 -5.41 1.78
N PHE A 66 -11.26 -6.16 1.40
CA PHE A 66 -9.93 -6.08 2.02
C PHE A 66 -9.03 -5.20 1.14
N TRP A 67 -8.62 -4.04 1.64
CA TRP A 67 -7.73 -3.10 0.96
C TRP A 67 -6.29 -3.32 1.38
N ALA A 68 -5.40 -3.63 0.43
CA ALA A 68 -3.96 -3.77 0.69
C ALA A 68 -3.19 -2.55 0.13
N LEU A 69 -2.61 -1.75 1.00
CA LEU A 69 -1.87 -0.52 0.68
C LEU A 69 -0.37 -0.71 0.92
N GLU A 70 0.26 -1.61 0.16
CA GLU A 70 1.68 -1.94 0.32
C GLU A 70 2.57 -0.94 -0.43
N GLY A 71 3.39 -0.18 0.29
CA GLY A 71 4.36 0.76 -0.27
C GLY A 71 3.69 1.89 -1.06
N VAL A 72 2.51 2.36 -0.63
CA VAL A 72 1.74 3.37 -1.39
C VAL A 72 1.78 4.75 -0.72
N LEU A 73 1.51 4.80 0.59
CA LEU A 73 1.22 6.06 1.30
C LEU A 73 2.42 7.02 1.35
N MET A 74 3.65 6.49 1.36
CA MET A 74 4.89 7.27 1.41
C MET A 74 5.16 8.13 0.15
N TYR A 75 4.49 7.84 -0.97
CA TYR A 75 4.72 8.51 -2.25
C TYR A 75 3.75 9.66 -2.54
N SER A 76 2.77 9.89 -1.68
CA SER A 76 1.73 10.91 -1.84
C SER A 76 1.81 11.93 -0.71
N SER A 77 1.40 13.17 -0.95
CA SER A 77 1.32 14.17 0.12
C SER A 77 0.28 13.78 1.19
N GLN A 78 0.36 14.40 2.36
CA GLN A 78 -0.62 14.22 3.44
C GLN A 78 -2.07 14.42 2.95
N ALA A 79 -2.32 15.49 2.21
CA ALA A 79 -3.63 15.80 1.66
C ALA A 79 -4.08 14.78 0.60
N GLY A 80 -3.14 14.28 -0.21
CA GLY A 80 -3.42 13.20 -1.17
C GLY A 80 -3.81 11.90 -0.47
N ASN A 81 -3.06 11.50 0.56
CA ASN A 81 -3.38 10.34 1.38
C ASN A 81 -4.74 10.48 2.08
N ALA A 82 -5.02 11.64 2.68
CA ALA A 82 -6.32 11.95 3.28
C ALA A 82 -7.49 11.77 2.30
N ALA A 83 -7.36 12.32 1.09
CA ALA A 83 -8.38 12.18 0.04
C ALA A 83 -8.53 10.73 -0.42
N PHE A 84 -7.42 10.01 -0.60
CA PHE A 84 -7.40 8.60 -0.99
C PHE A 84 -8.09 7.71 0.06
N LEU A 85 -7.75 7.87 1.34
CA LEU A 85 -8.38 7.13 2.44
C LEU A 85 -9.86 7.47 2.58
N LYS A 86 -10.26 8.72 2.36
CA LYS A 86 -11.68 9.11 2.31
C LYS A 86 -12.43 8.37 1.19
N THR A 87 -11.83 8.23 0.01
CA THR A 87 -12.44 7.44 -1.07
C THR A 87 -12.55 5.95 -0.67
N ILE A 88 -11.50 5.37 -0.08
CA ILE A 88 -11.56 3.99 0.45
C ILE A 88 -12.70 3.83 1.46
N ASP A 89 -12.88 4.77 2.37
CA ASP A 89 -13.99 4.73 3.32
C ASP A 89 -15.34 4.73 2.62
N LEU A 90 -15.55 5.61 1.64
CA LEU A 90 -16.79 5.68 0.85
C LEU A 90 -17.08 4.40 0.04
N LEU A 91 -16.04 3.68 -0.38
CA LEU A 91 -16.14 2.43 -1.13
C LEU A 91 -16.30 1.18 -0.27
N SER A 92 -16.27 1.34 1.05
CA SER A 92 -16.24 0.22 1.99
C SER A 92 -17.53 0.11 2.79
N THR A 93 -18.13 -1.07 2.78
CA THR A 93 -19.21 -1.45 3.71
C THR A 93 -18.65 -1.87 5.08
N ALA A 94 -19.51 -2.00 6.09
CA ALA A 94 -19.14 -2.51 7.40
C ALA A 94 -18.47 -3.89 7.32
N GLY A 95 -17.44 -4.12 8.15
CA GLY A 95 -16.63 -5.34 8.10
C GLY A 95 -15.60 -5.37 6.98
N SER A 96 -15.48 -4.31 6.17
CA SER A 96 -14.32 -4.12 5.30
C SER A 96 -13.06 -3.93 6.14
N GLU A 97 -11.93 -4.35 5.59
CA GLU A 97 -10.63 -4.33 6.25
C GLU A 97 -9.61 -3.58 5.40
N ILE A 98 -8.59 -3.04 6.06
CA ILE A 98 -7.47 -2.38 5.41
C ILE A 98 -6.19 -2.86 6.07
N TRP A 99 -5.16 -3.06 5.26
CA TRP A 99 -3.81 -3.25 5.72
C TRP A 99 -2.90 -2.35 4.93
N GLY A 100 -1.96 -1.69 5.59
CA GLY A 100 -0.98 -0.85 4.93
C GLY A 100 0.27 -0.64 5.75
N ASP A 101 1.31 -0.19 5.08
CA ASP A 101 2.57 0.20 5.70
C ASP A 101 2.86 1.69 5.50
N LEU A 102 3.58 2.27 6.46
CA LEU A 102 4.10 3.62 6.37
C LEU A 102 5.49 3.70 6.99
N GLY A 103 6.39 4.37 6.27
CA GLY A 103 7.73 4.67 6.76
C GLY A 103 7.74 5.84 7.75
N GLY A 104 8.62 5.76 8.74
CA GLY A 104 8.88 6.82 9.71
C GLY A 104 9.62 8.01 9.09
N SER A 105 9.65 9.12 9.81
CA SER A 105 10.11 10.43 9.34
C SER A 105 11.56 10.45 8.81
N ALA A 106 12.40 9.51 9.26
CA ALA A 106 13.76 9.33 8.74
C ALA A 106 13.79 8.99 7.24
N LEU A 107 12.72 8.37 6.71
CA LEU A 107 12.59 8.05 5.29
C LEU A 107 12.60 9.30 4.39
N VAL A 108 11.86 10.33 4.80
CA VAL A 108 11.73 11.58 4.03
C VAL A 108 12.89 12.53 4.33
N ARG A 109 13.36 12.57 5.58
CA ARG A 109 14.44 13.49 5.99
C ARG A 109 15.78 13.17 5.34
N GLU A 110 16.08 11.90 5.17
CA GLU A 110 17.38 11.44 4.67
C GLU A 110 17.37 11.13 3.16
N ASP A 111 16.20 11.27 2.52
CA ASP A 111 15.89 11.19 1.07
C ASP A 111 16.41 9.95 0.30
N GLU A 112 17.02 8.98 0.98
CA GLU A 112 17.46 7.72 0.42
C GLU A 112 17.41 6.57 1.45
N LEU A 113 17.11 5.36 1.00
CA LEU A 113 17.31 4.12 1.77
C LEU A 113 18.56 3.40 1.27
N ASN A 114 19.39 2.92 2.19
CA ASN A 114 20.60 2.14 1.83
C ASN A 114 20.28 0.83 1.09
N THR A 115 19.04 0.35 1.17
CA THR A 115 18.56 -0.84 0.46
C THR A 115 18.17 -0.57 -0.99
N MET A 116 18.00 0.70 -1.39
CA MET A 116 17.66 1.07 -2.77
C MET A 116 18.84 0.79 -3.69
N LYS A 117 18.74 -0.28 -4.47
CA LYS A 117 19.77 -0.65 -5.45
C LYS A 117 19.50 0.03 -6.79
N HIS A 118 20.57 0.38 -7.49
CA HIS A 118 20.47 0.70 -8.91
C HIS A 118 20.07 -0.55 -9.68
N VAL A 119 18.97 -0.47 -10.43
CA VAL A 119 18.45 -1.60 -11.21
C VAL A 119 18.55 -1.32 -12.72
N ASN A 120 18.19 -0.11 -13.17
CA ASN A 120 18.19 0.26 -14.59
C ASN A 120 18.21 1.80 -14.80
N ALA A 121 18.18 2.24 -16.07
CA ALA A 121 18.17 3.66 -16.42
C ALA A 121 16.98 4.46 -15.84
N LEU A 122 15.81 3.84 -15.66
CA LEU A 122 14.66 4.47 -15.01
C LEU A 122 14.95 4.77 -13.53
N SER A 123 15.57 3.83 -12.82
CA SER A 123 16.02 4.08 -11.43
C SER A 123 17.07 5.19 -11.32
N GLN A 124 17.80 5.50 -12.41
CA GLN A 124 18.72 6.65 -12.43
C GLN A 124 18.01 7.98 -12.72
N ALA A 125 17.01 7.98 -13.60
CA ALA A 125 16.24 9.18 -13.93
C ALA A 125 15.43 9.73 -12.74
N GLU A 126 15.15 8.86 -11.77
CA GLU A 126 14.47 9.20 -10.52
C GLU A 126 15.42 9.57 -9.37
N ARG A 127 16.75 9.48 -9.55
CA ARG A 127 17.72 9.92 -8.53
C ARG A 127 17.69 11.42 -8.33
N GLY A 128 17.80 11.85 -7.08
CA GLY A 128 17.80 13.26 -6.70
C GLY A 128 16.44 13.95 -6.82
N LYS A 129 15.39 13.20 -7.19
CA LYS A 129 14.01 13.62 -6.96
C LYS A 129 13.61 13.15 -5.57
N GLN A 130 12.92 14.00 -4.82
CA GLN A 130 12.32 13.60 -3.55
C GLN A 130 11.21 12.58 -3.83
N LEU A 131 11.53 11.30 -3.69
CA LEU A 131 10.64 10.19 -4.00
C LEU A 131 9.58 10.03 -2.90
N PHE A 132 10.01 10.10 -1.66
CA PHE A 132 9.14 9.99 -0.50
C PHE A 132 8.59 11.36 -0.13
N GLN A 133 7.28 11.51 -0.23
CA GLN A 133 6.56 12.77 0.02
C GLN A 133 5.92 12.80 1.41
N TYR A 134 5.80 11.64 2.05
CA TYR A 134 5.14 11.52 3.34
C TYR A 134 5.74 10.42 4.20
N ALA A 135 5.79 10.69 5.50
CA ALA A 135 6.23 9.76 6.52
C ALA A 135 5.71 10.21 7.88
N GLU A 136 5.45 9.24 8.77
CA GLU A 136 5.01 9.50 10.14
C GLU A 136 5.54 8.43 11.08
N ASP A 137 5.96 8.85 12.28
CA ASP A 137 6.44 7.94 13.31
C ASP A 137 5.29 7.36 14.16
N ASP A 138 4.19 8.12 14.31
CA ASP A 138 2.95 7.70 14.99
C ASP A 138 1.81 7.54 13.98
N VAL A 139 1.67 6.32 13.45
CA VAL A 139 0.68 6.00 12.42
C VAL A 139 -0.75 5.91 12.94
N LEU A 140 -0.96 5.69 14.23
CA LEU A 140 -2.30 5.55 14.81
C LEU A 140 -2.97 6.91 15.08
N HIS A 141 -2.16 7.96 15.25
CA HIS A 141 -2.64 9.34 15.35
C HIS A 141 -2.33 10.19 14.09
N GLY A 142 -1.82 9.54 13.05
CA GLY A 142 -1.42 10.15 11.79
C GLY A 142 -2.51 10.12 10.71
N VAL A 143 -2.12 10.03 9.43
CA VAL A 143 -3.08 10.09 8.30
C VAL A 143 -4.10 8.96 8.30
N LEU A 144 -3.72 7.78 8.77
CA LEU A 144 -4.62 6.62 8.85
C LEU A 144 -5.76 6.85 9.84
N SER A 145 -5.54 7.67 10.89
CA SER A 145 -6.58 8.03 11.86
C SER A 145 -7.74 8.83 11.26
N GLN A 146 -7.60 9.33 10.03
CA GLN A 146 -8.69 9.96 9.29
C GLN A 146 -9.76 8.95 8.84
N LEU A 147 -9.42 7.66 8.80
CA LEU A 147 -10.42 6.61 8.74
C LEU A 147 -11.06 6.49 10.11
N ALA A 148 -12.39 6.63 10.18
CA ALA A 148 -13.17 6.32 11.38
C ALA A 148 -13.29 4.79 11.60
N TRP A 149 -12.21 4.07 11.37
CA TRP A 149 -12.08 2.62 11.45
C TRP A 149 -11.39 2.25 12.75
N GLN A 150 -11.56 1.01 13.21
CA GLN A 150 -10.79 0.49 14.33
C GLN A 150 -9.40 0.10 13.84
N LEU A 151 -8.37 0.85 14.23
CA LEU A 151 -6.99 0.64 13.80
C LEU A 151 -6.19 -0.12 14.85
N GLU A 152 -5.34 -1.03 14.40
CA GLU A 152 -4.40 -1.80 15.21
C GLU A 152 -3.00 -1.74 14.59
N LEU A 153 -2.02 -1.31 15.37
CA LEU A 153 -0.61 -1.40 15.00
C LEU A 153 -0.15 -2.85 15.12
N GLN A 154 0.11 -3.50 13.99
CA GLN A 154 0.57 -4.89 13.93
C GLN A 154 2.06 -5.01 14.25
N ALA A 155 2.87 -4.05 13.78
CA ALA A 155 4.29 -3.97 14.08
C ALA A 155 4.82 -2.57 13.78
N ALA A 156 5.86 -2.15 14.51
CA ALA A 156 6.71 -1.01 14.18
C ALA A 156 8.16 -1.48 14.15
N LEU A 157 8.70 -1.65 12.94
CA LEU A 157 10.03 -2.20 12.72
C LEU A 157 11.05 -1.06 12.72
N LEU A 158 11.62 -0.77 13.88
CA LEU A 158 12.69 0.23 14.05
C LEU A 158 13.99 -0.41 14.54
N GLU A 159 13.88 -1.27 15.55
CA GLU A 159 15.01 -1.97 16.15
C GLU A 159 15.12 -3.40 15.60
N GLY A 160 16.32 -3.97 15.74
CA GLY A 160 16.54 -5.36 15.33
C GLY A 160 15.84 -6.30 16.29
N GLY A 161 15.31 -7.41 15.77
CA GLY A 161 14.53 -8.34 16.58
C GLY A 161 13.92 -9.47 15.78
N THR A 162 13.08 -10.27 16.43
CA THR A 162 12.31 -11.31 15.75
C THR A 162 10.89 -10.82 15.51
N HIS A 163 10.51 -10.66 14.25
CA HIS A 163 9.18 -10.25 13.82
C HIS A 163 8.57 -11.31 12.90
N PHE A 164 7.33 -11.72 13.17
CA PHE A 164 6.64 -12.77 12.42
C PHE A 164 7.47 -14.07 12.28
N GLY A 165 8.21 -14.42 13.33
CA GLY A 165 9.07 -15.61 13.36
C GLY A 165 10.37 -15.49 12.54
N ARG A 166 10.73 -14.30 12.05
CA ARG A 166 11.97 -14.05 11.30
C ARG A 166 12.82 -13.00 11.99
N VAL A 167 14.14 -13.22 11.99
CA VAL A 167 15.11 -12.21 12.43
C VAL A 167 15.08 -11.05 11.43
N PHE A 168 14.96 -9.85 11.95
CA PHE A 168 14.91 -8.60 11.22
C PHE A 168 16.11 -7.74 11.61
N ASP A 169 16.85 -7.31 10.60
CA ASP A 169 17.86 -6.28 10.72
C ASP A 169 17.26 -4.92 10.31
N PRO A 170 17.44 -3.85 11.09
CA PRO A 170 16.85 -2.54 10.81
C PRO A 170 17.20 -2.01 9.42
N ILE A 171 16.17 -1.53 8.72
CA ILE A 171 16.35 -0.74 7.51
C ILE A 171 16.97 0.59 7.91
N ARG A 172 17.98 1.04 7.15
CA ARG A 172 18.71 2.29 7.42
C ARG A 172 18.60 3.24 6.23
N SER A 173 18.56 4.53 6.54
CA SER A 173 18.68 5.61 5.58
C SER A 173 20.06 5.65 4.91
N GLY A 174 20.23 6.49 3.89
CA GLY A 174 21.53 6.80 3.27
C GLY A 174 22.62 7.17 4.27
N THR A 175 22.26 7.86 5.35
CA THR A 175 23.15 8.31 6.43
C THR A 175 23.31 7.30 7.57
N GLY A 176 22.67 6.14 7.49
CA GLY A 176 22.78 5.06 8.47
C GLY A 176 21.81 5.14 9.65
N VAL A 177 20.92 6.14 9.67
CA VAL A 177 19.86 6.29 10.69
C VAL A 177 18.82 5.17 10.50
N PRO A 178 18.40 4.46 11.56
CA PRO A 178 17.30 3.49 11.45
C PRO A 178 16.01 4.15 10.96
N VAL A 179 15.32 3.50 10.04
CA VAL A 179 14.04 3.95 9.49
C VAL A 179 12.95 3.00 9.98
N GLN A 180 11.98 3.54 10.70
CA GLN A 180 10.82 2.77 11.14
C GLN A 180 9.96 2.38 9.94
N PHE A 181 9.48 1.14 9.91
CA PHE A 181 8.37 0.73 9.05
C PHE A 181 7.24 0.20 9.91
N SER A 182 6.11 0.90 9.91
CA SER A 182 4.93 0.53 10.67
C SER A 182 3.93 -0.18 9.78
N PHE A 183 3.33 -1.25 10.31
CA PHE A 183 2.28 -2.03 9.65
C PHE A 183 0.99 -1.88 10.47
N VAL A 184 -0.07 -1.45 9.80
CA VAL A 184 -1.36 -1.17 10.43
C VAL A 184 -2.42 -2.02 9.77
N HIS A 185 -3.26 -2.64 10.60
CA HIS A 185 -4.52 -3.24 10.19
C HIS A 185 -5.66 -2.35 10.66
N GLY A 186 -6.75 -2.31 9.90
CA GLY A 186 -7.94 -1.56 10.26
C GLY A 186 -9.20 -2.29 9.86
N THR A 187 -10.25 -2.18 10.67
CA THR A 187 -11.58 -2.73 10.36
C THR A 187 -12.64 -1.64 10.41
N LYS A 188 -13.46 -1.56 9.36
CA LYS A 188 -14.60 -0.63 9.32
C LYS A 188 -15.69 -1.13 10.27
N PRO A 189 -16.06 -0.34 11.31
CA PRO A 189 -17.07 -0.77 12.27
C PRO A 189 -18.44 -0.89 11.60
N ALA A 190 -19.32 -1.68 12.22
CA ALA A 190 -20.73 -1.63 11.90
C ALA A 190 -21.28 -0.23 12.20
N THR A 191 -22.10 0.32 11.31
CA THR A 191 -22.84 1.55 11.58
C THR A 191 -23.68 1.31 12.84
N ALA A 192 -23.56 2.18 13.85
CA ALA A 192 -24.42 2.08 15.03
C ALA A 192 -25.89 2.21 14.58
N SER A 193 -26.68 1.18 14.89
CA SER A 193 -28.11 1.11 14.60
C SER A 193 -28.94 2.13 15.39
#